data_AF-A0A959Y0R5-F1
#
_entry.id   AF-A0A959Y0R5-F1
#
_cell.length_a   1.000
_cell.length_b   1.000
_cell.length_c   1.000
_cell.angle_alpha   90.00
_cell.angle_beta   90.00
_cell.angle_gamma   90.00
#
_symmetry.space_group_name_H-M   'P 1'
#
loop_
_entity.id
_entity.type
_entity.pdbx_description
1 polymer ?
#
loop_
_entity_poly.entity_id
_entity_poly.type
_entity_poly.pdbx_seq_one_letter_code
_entity_poly.pdbx_strand_id
1 'polypeptide(L)'
;MKPATINILYWIFTIVFAGLMIFSSVGGIGPNEKTMQIFVNYLGYPVYFIQFISWAKIAGSIVILIPGLKKIKEWAYAGLFFDLAGAVYSSIAASGKFDPMMLTMLFWIVPGIVSYVLWKKKNSD
;
A
#
# COMPACT_ATOMS: atom_id res chain seq x y z
N MET A 1 24.93 -9.20 -5.86
CA MET A 1 24.07 -10.17 -5.15
C MET A 1 23.84 -11.36 -6.06
N LYS A 2 23.86 -12.60 -5.55
CA LYS A 2 23.55 -13.78 -6.36
C LYS A 2 22.08 -13.74 -6.81
N PRO A 3 21.72 -14.27 -8.00
CA PRO A 3 20.34 -14.26 -8.50
C PRO A 3 19.34 -14.88 -7.53
N ALA A 4 19.74 -15.98 -6.86
CA ALA A 4 18.93 -16.64 -5.83
C ALA A 4 18.60 -15.73 -4.64
N THR A 5 19.58 -14.93 -4.17
CA THR A 5 19.37 -13.99 -3.05
C THR A 5 18.38 -12.88 -3.43
N ILE A 6 18.48 -12.34 -4.64
CA ILE A 6 17.54 -11.31 -5.14
C ILE A 6 16.12 -11.87 -5.20
N ASN A 7 15.95 -13.10 -5.69
CA ASN A 7 14.64 -13.72 -5.78
C ASN A 7 14.00 -13.98 -4.40
N ILE A 8 14.78 -14.47 -3.43
CA ILE A 8 14.30 -14.70 -2.06
C ILE A 8 13.88 -13.36 -1.41
N LEU A 9 14.76 -12.36 -1.45
CA LEU A 9 14.45 -11.04 -0.88
C LEU A 9 13.24 -10.40 -1.55
N TYR A 10 13.15 -10.48 -2.89
CA TYR A 10 11.99 -9.98 -3.63
C TYR A 10 10.69 -10.57 -3.09
N TRP A 11 10.61 -11.90 -2.94
CA TRP A 11 9.39 -12.55 -2.47
C TRP A 11 9.09 -12.23 -1.02
N ILE A 12 10.08 -12.17 -0.14
CA ILE A 12 9.90 -11.76 1.27
C ILE A 12 9.27 -10.37 1.32
N PHE A 13 9.88 -9.37 0.69
CA PHE A 13 9.37 -8.00 0.72
C PHE A 13 8.00 -7.87 0.02
N THR A 14 7.78 -8.59 -1.08
CA THR A 14 6.51 -8.55 -1.82
C THR A 14 5.37 -9.15 -1.00
N ILE A 15 5.57 -10.29 -0.35
CA ILE A 15 4.54 -10.94 0.47
C ILE A 15 4.23 -10.09 1.70
N VAL A 16 5.25 -9.58 2.38
CA VAL A 16 5.07 -8.69 3.54
C VAL A 16 4.31 -7.44 3.13
N PHE A 17 4.74 -6.76 2.07
CA PHE A 17 4.07 -5.55 1.61
C PHE A 17 2.62 -5.81 1.16
N ALA A 18 2.39 -6.83 0.33
CA ALA A 18 1.04 -7.20 -0.12
C ALA A 18 0.12 -7.54 1.06
N GLY A 19 0.61 -8.32 2.03
CA GLY A 19 -0.11 -8.70 3.23
C GLY A 19 -0.52 -7.49 4.08
N LEU A 20 0.39 -6.53 4.27
CA LEU A 20 0.11 -5.29 4.99
C LEU A 20 -0.95 -4.44 4.27
N MET A 21 -0.85 -4.29 2.96
CA MET A 21 -1.82 -3.54 2.16
C MET A 21 -3.20 -4.19 2.21
N ILE A 22 -3.28 -5.52 2.10
CA ILE A 22 -4.54 -6.27 2.24
C ILE A 22 -5.10 -6.10 3.66
N PHE A 23 -4.27 -6.28 4.70
CA PHE A 23 -4.70 -6.11 6.09
C PHE A 23 -5.27 -4.70 6.34
N SER A 24 -4.62 -3.66 5.82
CA SER A 24 -5.09 -2.27 5.93
C SER A 24 -6.43 -2.01 5.21
N SER A 25 -6.75 -2.81 4.18
CA SER A 25 -7.95 -2.63 3.36
C SER A 25 -9.21 -3.22 4.00
N VAL A 26 -9.09 -4.23 4.86
CA VAL A 26 -10.22 -5.00 5.43
C VAL A 26 -11.25 -4.10 6.11
N GLY A 27 -10.78 -3.12 6.90
CA GLY A 27 -11.65 -2.19 7.62
C GLY A 27 -12.50 -1.31 6.69
N GLY A 28 -12.01 -1.00 5.49
CA GLY A 28 -12.72 -0.13 4.55
C GLY A 28 -13.72 -0.85 3.63
N ILE A 29 -13.64 -2.18 3.49
CA ILE A 29 -14.60 -2.95 2.67
C ILE A 29 -15.96 -3.05 3.38
N GLY A 30 -15.92 -3.35 4.67
CA GLY A 30 -17.07 -3.39 5.56
C GLY A 30 -16.88 -2.40 6.71
N PRO A 31 -17.02 -1.09 6.45
CA PRO A 31 -16.73 -0.06 7.45
C PRO A 31 -17.66 -0.22 8.66
N ASN A 32 -17.05 -0.57 9.80
CA ASN A 32 -17.71 -0.58 11.10
C ASN A 32 -17.73 0.82 11.73
N GLU A 33 -18.40 0.99 12.86
CA GLU A 33 -18.51 2.28 13.56
C GLU A 33 -17.15 2.95 13.80
N LYS A 34 -16.11 2.18 14.13
CA LYS A 34 -14.74 2.68 14.32
C LYS A 34 -14.13 3.24 13.02
N THR A 35 -14.34 2.56 11.90
CA THR A 35 -13.90 3.02 10.58
C THR A 35 -14.64 4.28 10.16
N MET A 36 -15.96 4.32 10.40
CA MET A 36 -16.79 5.50 10.14
C MET A 36 -16.33 6.71 10.96
N GLN A 37 -16.00 6.53 12.25
CA GLN A 37 -15.47 7.62 13.07
C GLN A 37 -14.14 8.18 12.54
N ILE A 38 -13.22 7.32 12.12
CA ILE A 38 -11.90 7.77 11.64
C ILE A 38 -11.99 8.36 10.24
N PHE A 39 -12.61 7.67 9.29
CA PHE A 39 -12.54 8.08 7.89
C PHE A 39 -13.65 9.04 7.50
N VAL A 40 -14.86 8.91 8.04
CA VAL A 40 -15.97 9.81 7.70
C VAL A 40 -15.96 11.01 8.63
N ASN A 41 -15.93 10.81 9.95
CA ASN A 41 -16.10 11.92 10.89
C ASN A 41 -14.81 12.74 11.09
N TYR A 42 -13.64 12.09 11.06
CA TYR A 42 -12.37 12.79 11.27
C TYR A 42 -11.71 13.22 9.95
N LEU A 43 -11.62 12.33 8.96
CA LEU A 43 -11.00 12.66 7.66
C LEU A 43 -11.99 13.30 6.65
N GLY A 44 -13.30 13.22 6.87
CA GLY A 44 -14.30 13.78 5.96
C GLY A 44 -14.51 12.98 4.66
N TYR A 45 -14.04 11.73 4.59
CA TYR A 45 -14.17 10.91 3.39
C TYR A 45 -15.56 10.30 3.24
N PRO A 46 -16.14 10.32 2.03
CA PRO A 46 -17.40 9.64 1.80
C PRO A 46 -17.19 8.12 1.82
N VAL A 47 -18.19 7.38 2.29
CA VAL A 47 -18.12 5.92 2.49
C VAL A 47 -17.73 5.18 1.22
N TYR A 48 -18.29 5.57 0.08
CA TYR A 48 -18.00 4.93 -1.21
C TYR A 48 -16.51 5.04 -1.58
N PHE A 49 -15.84 6.13 -1.19
CA PHE A 49 -14.42 6.35 -1.50
C PHE A 49 -13.54 5.41 -0.68
N ILE A 50 -13.87 5.21 0.59
CA ILE A 50 -13.18 4.27 1.48
C ILE A 50 -13.30 2.84 0.93
N GLN A 51 -14.51 2.45 0.51
CA GLN A 51 -14.72 1.13 -0.10
C GLN A 51 -13.96 0.98 -1.41
N PHE A 52 -14.01 1.99 -2.28
CA PHE A 52 -13.29 1.99 -3.54
C PHE A 52 -11.78 1.82 -3.34
N ILE A 53 -11.18 2.63 -2.46
CA ILE A 53 -9.73 2.57 -2.25
C ILE A 53 -9.32 1.25 -1.60
N SER A 54 -10.14 0.68 -0.71
CA SER A 54 -9.89 -0.66 -0.14
C SER A 54 -9.85 -1.74 -1.21
N TRP A 55 -10.80 -1.76 -2.14
CA TRP A 55 -10.79 -2.70 -3.25
C TRP A 55 -9.60 -2.48 -4.19
N ALA A 56 -9.24 -1.22 -4.45
CA ALA A 56 -8.07 -0.89 -5.26
C ALA A 56 -6.76 -1.40 -4.63
N LYS A 57 -6.60 -1.28 -3.29
CA LYS A 57 -5.45 -1.85 -2.56
C LYS A 57 -5.36 -3.36 -2.73
N ILE A 58 -6.49 -4.06 -2.59
CA ILE A 58 -6.53 -5.52 -2.77
C ILE A 58 -6.12 -5.90 -4.20
N ALA A 59 -6.69 -5.24 -5.20
CA ALA A 59 -6.36 -5.48 -6.60
C ALA A 59 -4.86 -5.24 -6.87
N GLY A 60 -4.30 -4.12 -6.37
CA GLY A 60 -2.88 -3.83 -6.45
C GLY A 60 -2.01 -4.90 -5.79
N SER A 61 -2.36 -5.33 -4.58
CA SER A 61 -1.66 -6.39 -3.84
C SER A 61 -1.67 -7.74 -4.57
N ILE A 62 -2.80 -8.11 -5.18
CA ILE A 62 -2.89 -9.33 -5.99
C ILE A 62 -1.98 -9.21 -7.21
N VAL A 63 -2.00 -8.08 -7.91
CA VAL A 63 -1.17 -7.86 -9.11
C VAL A 63 0.33 -7.97 -8.81
N ILE A 64 0.82 -7.41 -7.69
CA ILE A 64 2.25 -7.50 -7.35
C ILE A 64 2.67 -8.94 -7.01
N LEU A 65 1.75 -9.80 -6.55
CA LEU A 65 2.01 -11.22 -6.28
C LEU A 65 2.01 -12.09 -7.54
N ILE A 66 1.32 -11.69 -8.61
CA ILE A 66 1.28 -12.46 -9.86
C ILE A 66 2.59 -12.23 -10.66
N PRO A 67 3.32 -13.29 -11.04
CA PRO A 67 4.49 -13.17 -11.91
C PRO A 67 4.09 -12.83 -13.36
N GLY A 68 4.97 -12.14 -14.10
CA GLY A 68 4.82 -11.91 -15.55
C GLY A 68 4.04 -10.64 -15.98
N LEU A 69 3.27 -10.01 -15.09
CA LEU A 69 2.45 -8.82 -15.43
C LEU A 69 3.24 -7.50 -15.50
N LYS A 70 4.22 -7.37 -16.40
CA LYS A 70 5.19 -6.24 -16.39
C LYS A 70 4.55 -4.85 -16.28
N LYS A 71 3.64 -4.47 -17.19
CA LYS A 71 3.03 -3.12 -17.21
C LYS A 71 2.03 -2.89 -16.06
N ILE A 72 1.15 -3.87 -15.81
CA ILE A 72 0.12 -3.76 -14.77
C ILE A 72 0.77 -3.73 -13.39
N LYS A 73 1.89 -4.43 -13.20
CA LYS A 73 2.65 -4.40 -11.96
C LYS A 73 3.25 -3.03 -11.66
N GLU A 74 3.73 -2.30 -12.66
CA GLU A 74 4.16 -0.89 -12.49
C GLU A 74 2.98 -0.04 -12.01
N TRP A 75 1.78 -0.21 -12.59
CA TRP A 75 0.57 0.51 -12.15
C TRP A 75 0.18 0.16 -10.71
N ALA A 76 0.29 -1.12 -10.34
CA ALA A 76 0.00 -1.57 -8.98
C ALA A 76 0.98 -0.96 -7.97
N TYR A 77 2.30 -0.98 -8.25
CA TYR A 77 3.27 -0.33 -7.37
C TYR A 77 3.02 1.17 -7.24
N ALA A 78 2.75 1.87 -8.35
CA ALA A 78 2.44 3.29 -8.32
C ALA A 78 1.16 3.58 -7.52
N GLY A 79 0.08 2.82 -7.74
CA GLY A 79 -1.18 2.98 -7.03
C GLY A 79 -1.04 2.75 -5.51
N LEU A 80 -0.37 1.67 -5.10
CA LEU A 80 -0.12 1.37 -3.68
C LEU A 80 0.80 2.42 -3.03
N PHE A 81 1.75 2.98 -3.77
CA PHE A 81 2.58 4.09 -3.31
C PHE A 81 1.75 5.35 -3.06
N PHE A 82 0.93 5.77 -4.03
CA PHE A 82 0.08 6.95 -3.89
C PHE A 82 -0.99 6.79 -2.83
N ASP A 83 -1.50 5.57 -2.61
CA ASP A 83 -2.41 5.29 -1.51
C ASP A 83 -1.77 5.56 -0.14
N LEU A 84 -0.55 5.04 0.10
CA LEU A 84 0.16 5.27 1.36
C LEU A 84 0.59 6.74 1.53
N ALA A 85 1.07 7.37 0.46
CA ALA A 85 1.42 8.79 0.48
C ALA A 85 0.18 9.67 0.74
N GLY A 86 -0.94 9.33 0.10
CA GLY A 86 -2.24 9.97 0.29
C GLY A 86 -2.73 9.82 1.72
N ALA A 87 -2.60 8.64 2.33
CA ALA A 87 -2.97 8.42 3.72
C ALA A 87 -2.20 9.35 4.68
N VAL A 88 -0.88 9.46 4.52
CA VAL A 88 -0.05 10.38 5.31
C VAL A 88 -0.48 11.83 5.11
N TYR A 89 -0.65 12.26 3.86
CA TYR A 89 -1.10 13.61 3.53
C TYR A 89 -2.46 13.92 4.17
N SER A 90 -3.41 12.99 4.06
CA SER A 90 -4.75 13.12 4.63
C SER A 90 -4.72 13.29 6.14
N SER A 91 -3.90 12.50 6.84
CA SER A 91 -3.75 12.58 8.29
C SER A 91 -3.18 13.93 8.75
N ILE A 92 -2.19 14.46 8.03
CA ILE A 92 -1.62 15.78 8.33
C ILE A 92 -2.66 16.88 8.06
N ALA A 93 -3.35 16.80 6.93
CA ALA A 93 -4.36 17.80 6.55
C ALA A 93 -5.54 17.84 7.53
N ALA A 94 -6.04 16.67 7.98
CA ALA A 94 -7.17 16.58 8.89
C ALA A 94 -6.83 16.95 10.33
N SER A 95 -5.62 16.64 10.80
CA SER A 95 -5.20 16.97 12.17
C SER A 95 -4.84 18.43 12.38
N GLY A 96 -4.51 19.16 11.30
CA GLY A 96 -4.06 20.55 11.35
C GLY A 96 -2.73 20.75 12.09
N LYS A 97 -2.04 19.68 12.48
CA LYS A 97 -0.75 19.69 13.18
C LYS A 97 0.12 18.55 12.68
N PHE A 98 1.43 18.79 12.62
CA PHE A 98 2.37 17.74 12.30
C PHE A 98 2.67 16.89 13.54
N ASP A 99 2.28 15.61 13.50
CA ASP A 99 2.69 14.60 14.48
C ASP A 99 3.66 13.62 13.81
N PRO A 100 4.91 13.47 14.30
CA PRO A 100 5.86 12.48 13.79
C PRO A 100 5.31 11.05 13.76
N MET A 101 4.35 10.68 14.61
CA MET A 101 3.70 9.38 14.55
C MET A 101 2.93 9.15 13.24
N MET A 102 2.50 10.20 12.52
CA MET A 102 1.87 10.06 11.20
C MET A 102 2.86 9.54 10.15
N LEU A 103 4.18 9.79 10.33
CA LEU A 103 5.22 9.27 9.45
C LEU A 103 5.44 7.76 9.62
N THR A 104 4.89 7.14 10.66
CA THR A 104 4.96 5.67 10.82
C THR A 104 4.34 4.94 9.63
N MET A 105 3.40 5.55 8.92
CA MET A 105 2.87 5.01 7.67
C MET A 105 3.89 4.98 6.53
N LEU A 106 4.87 5.90 6.51
CA LEU A 106 5.96 5.89 5.52
C LEU A 106 6.89 4.70 5.73
N PHE A 107 7.01 4.18 6.96
CA PHE A 107 7.77 2.96 7.21
C PHE A 107 7.25 1.79 6.37
N TRP A 108 5.93 1.72 6.15
CA TRP A 108 5.31 0.70 5.31
C TRP A 108 5.53 0.88 3.81
N ILE A 109 5.93 2.07 3.36
CA ILE A 109 6.32 2.30 1.96
C ILE A 109 7.67 1.64 1.65
N VAL A 110 8.57 1.58 2.63
CA VAL A 110 9.92 1.00 2.47
C VAL A 110 9.90 -0.43 1.90
N PRO A 111 9.17 -1.40 2.47
CA PRO A 111 9.11 -2.74 1.89
C PRO A 111 8.52 -2.76 0.47
N GLY A 112 7.61 -1.84 0.13
CA GLY A 112 7.09 -1.67 -1.23
C GLY A 112 8.13 -1.18 -2.22
N ILE A 113 8.93 -0.17 -1.85
CA ILE A 113 10.04 0.35 -2.67
C ILE A 113 11.11 -0.74 -2.84
N VAL A 114 11.49 -1.43 -1.78
CA VAL A 114 12.49 -2.52 -1.84
C VAL A 114 11.99 -3.66 -2.74
N SER A 115 10.71 -4.05 -2.60
CA SER A 115 10.06 -5.03 -3.48
C SER A 115 10.13 -4.59 -4.94
N TYR A 116 9.82 -3.32 -5.25
CA TYR A 116 9.90 -2.76 -6.59
C TYR A 116 11.31 -2.80 -7.19
N VAL A 117 12.32 -2.32 -6.44
CA VAL A 117 13.71 -2.29 -6.90
C VAL A 117 14.23 -3.70 -7.18
N LEU A 118 13.94 -4.66 -6.29
CA LEU A 118 14.33 -6.06 -6.48
C LEU A 118 13.58 -6.70 -7.65
N TRP A 119 12.31 -6.35 -7.87
CA TRP A 119 11.54 -6.80 -9.02
C TRP A 119 12.16 -6.30 -10.33
N LYS A 120 12.51 -5.01 -10.44
CA LYS A 120 13.18 -4.46 -11.63
C LYS A 120 14.50 -5.16 -11.90
N LYS A 121 15.31 -5.35 -10.85
CA LYS A 121 16.60 -6.03 -10.96
C LYS A 121 16.45 -7.47 -11.45
N LYS A 122 15.47 -8.22 -10.91
CA LYS A 122 15.17 -9.60 -11.34
C LYS A 122 14.73 -9.72 -12.80
N ASN A 123 14.13 -8.67 -13.39
CA ASN A 123 13.58 -8.70 -14.75
C ASN A 123 14.42 -7.91 -15.78
N SER A 124 15.58 -7.39 -15.38
CA SER A 124 16.51 -6.67 -16.25
C SER A 124 17.72 -7.52 -16.67
N ASP A 125 17.81 -8.75 -16.14
CA ASP A 125 18.68 -9.83 -16.61
C ASP A 125 17.85 -10.80 -17.48
#